data_AF-A0A161XK93-F1
#
_entry.id   AF-A0A161XK93-F1
#
_cell.length_a   1.000
_cell.length_b   1.000
_cell.length_c   1.000
_cell.angle_alpha   90.00
_cell.angle_beta   90.00
_cell.angle_gamma   90.00
#
_symmetry.space_group_name_H-M   'P 1'
#
loop_
_entity.id
_entity.type
_entity.pdbx_description
1 polymer ?
#
loop_
_entity_poly.entity_id
_entity_poly.type
_entity_poly.pdbx_seq_one_letter_code
_entity_poly.pdbx_strand_id
1 'polypeptide(L)'
;MKRKIRQTTNSPPDCPTLLGALDGAYDGDPTRQEIEDRYDGIEVIIPPPKTAVLSAHAESAPSTRDRDILLIEKHGRMGWQKQTGYGRRSRGETLMGRYKQVIGTMLRSRDFENQKTEARINVSVLNTMIALGRPAFERINAT
;
A
#
# COMPACT_ATOMS: atom_id res chain seq x y z
N MET A 1 19.23 -28.03 19.15
CA MET A 1 18.62 -26.84 19.79
C MET A 1 18.09 -25.90 18.70
N LYS A 2 16.79 -25.95 18.39
CA LYS A 2 16.15 -25.03 17.43
C LYS A 2 15.54 -23.87 18.21
N ARG A 3 16.03 -22.64 18.02
CA ARG A 3 15.48 -21.44 18.65
C ARG A 3 14.12 -21.13 18.02
N LYS A 4 13.05 -21.36 18.79
CA LYS A 4 11.68 -20.98 18.44
C LYS A 4 11.59 -19.46 18.56
N ILE A 5 11.61 -18.76 17.41
CA ILE A 5 11.36 -17.32 17.37
C ILE A 5 9.90 -17.13 17.82
N ARG A 6 9.72 -16.44 18.95
CA ARG A 6 8.40 -16.03 19.42
C ARG A 6 7.84 -15.03 18.42
N GLN A 7 6.80 -15.43 17.69
CA GLN A 7 5.94 -14.48 17.01
C GLN A 7 5.17 -13.71 18.08
N THR A 8 5.51 -12.44 18.29
CA THR A 8 4.69 -11.54 19.10
C THR A 8 3.57 -11.02 18.21
N THR A 9 2.47 -11.76 18.16
CA THR A 9 1.22 -11.35 17.52
C THR A 9 0.51 -10.34 18.42
N ASN A 10 0.93 -9.07 18.37
CA ASN A 10 0.10 -7.95 18.80
C ASN A 10 -0.21 -7.10 17.57
N SER A 11 -1.09 -7.62 16.71
CA SER A 11 -1.72 -6.84 15.64
C SER A 11 -3.19 -6.61 16.04
N PRO A 12 -3.71 -5.37 15.97
CA PRO A 12 -5.09 -5.08 16.32
C PRO A 12 -6.07 -5.83 15.39
N PRO A 13 -7.22 -6.31 15.91
CA PRO A 13 -8.06 -7.32 15.26
C PRO A 13 -8.88 -6.86 14.04
N ASP A 14 -8.85 -5.57 13.66
CA ASP A 14 -9.63 -5.05 12.51
C ASP A 14 -8.75 -4.51 11.37
N CYS A 15 -7.46 -4.86 11.36
CA CYS A 15 -6.59 -4.54 10.24
C CYS A 15 -6.37 -5.85 9.46
N PRO A 16 -7.04 -6.08 8.30
CA PRO A 16 -6.54 -7.11 7.41
C PRO A 16 -5.08 -6.79 7.16
N THR A 17 -4.22 -7.76 7.47
CA THR A 17 -2.76 -7.70 7.41
C THR A 17 -2.34 -6.95 6.15
N LEU A 18 -1.83 -5.74 6.36
CA LEU A 18 -1.44 -4.84 5.30
C LEU A 18 -0.20 -5.40 4.60
N LEU A 19 -0.35 -5.83 3.35
CA LEU A 19 0.68 -5.73 2.33
C LEU A 19 0.03 -5.86 0.95
N GLY A 20 0.05 -4.91 0.03
CA GLY A 20 0.63 -3.58 -0.04
C GLY A 20 0.49 -3.25 -1.51
N ALA A 21 -0.29 -2.23 -1.87
CA ALA A 21 -0.48 -1.82 -3.26
C ALA A 21 0.89 -1.73 -3.97
N LEU A 22 1.24 -2.73 -4.76
CA LEU A 22 2.57 -2.82 -5.39
C LEU A 22 2.55 -2.02 -6.67
N ASP A 23 3.74 -1.63 -7.11
CA ASP A 23 3.85 -0.99 -8.41
C ASP A 23 3.49 -1.98 -9.52
N GLY A 24 2.94 -1.48 -10.63
CA GLY A 24 2.60 -2.32 -11.78
C GLY A 24 3.80 -3.06 -12.38
N ALA A 25 5.03 -2.60 -12.12
CA ALA A 25 6.26 -3.34 -12.46
C ALA A 25 6.34 -4.74 -11.82
N TYR A 26 5.58 -4.99 -10.76
CA TYR A 26 5.51 -6.28 -10.07
C TYR A 26 4.38 -7.19 -10.60
N ASP A 27 3.66 -6.83 -11.68
CA ASP A 27 2.58 -7.63 -12.30
C ASP A 27 3.09 -8.87 -13.05
N GLY A 28 4.06 -9.59 -12.49
CA GLY A 28 4.59 -10.83 -13.05
C GLY A 28 4.07 -12.06 -12.32
N ASP A 29 3.83 -13.14 -13.06
CA ASP A 29 3.43 -14.43 -12.50
C ASP A 29 4.42 -14.95 -11.43
N PRO A 30 5.76 -14.88 -11.62
CA PRO A 30 6.70 -15.32 -10.58
C PRO A 30 6.54 -14.52 -9.28
N THR A 31 6.32 -13.20 -9.38
CA THR A 31 6.13 -12.35 -8.20
C THR A 31 4.87 -12.70 -7.45
N ARG A 32 3.76 -12.96 -8.17
CA ARG A 32 2.50 -13.36 -7.54
C ARG A 32 2.62 -14.72 -6.86
N GLN A 33 3.22 -15.69 -7.54
CA GLN A 33 3.42 -17.03 -7.00
C GLN A 33 4.28 -17.00 -5.73
N GLU A 34 5.37 -16.24 -5.71
CA GLU A 34 6.22 -16.07 -4.51
C GLU A 34 5.46 -15.43 -3.32
N ILE A 35 4.49 -14.55 -3.59
CA ILE A 35 3.66 -13.95 -2.55
C ILE A 35 2.67 -15.00 -2.02
N GLU A 36 1.99 -15.73 -2.91
CA GLU A 36 1.05 -16.80 -2.55
C GLU A 36 1.72 -17.93 -1.76
N ASP A 37 2.92 -18.35 -2.17
CA ASP A 37 3.68 -19.42 -1.51
C ASP A 37 4.17 -19.02 -0.10
N ARG A 38 4.50 -17.74 0.08
CA ARG A 38 5.08 -17.23 1.33
C ARG A 38 4.02 -16.81 2.34
N TYR A 39 2.86 -16.36 1.87
CA TYR A 39 1.86 -15.75 2.72
C TYR A 39 0.46 -16.29 2.44
N ASP A 40 -0.16 -16.84 3.48
CA ASP A 40 -1.54 -17.29 3.42
C ASP A 40 -2.51 -16.14 3.74
N GLY A 41 -3.66 -16.12 3.05
CA GLY A 41 -4.75 -15.17 3.28
C GLY A 41 -4.46 -13.69 2.94
N ILE A 42 -3.44 -13.40 2.14
CA ILE A 42 -3.12 -12.02 1.73
C ILE A 42 -3.78 -11.66 0.40
N GLU A 43 -4.44 -10.49 0.36
CA GLU A 43 -4.95 -9.89 -0.87
C GLU A 43 -3.85 -9.09 -1.60
N VAL A 44 -3.50 -9.51 -2.81
CA VAL A 44 -2.43 -8.92 -3.61
C VAL A 44 -2.99 -7.94 -4.63
N ILE A 45 -2.83 -6.63 -4.37
CA ILE A 45 -3.32 -5.57 -5.27
C ILE A 45 -2.14 -5.02 -6.08
N ILE A 46 -2.09 -5.39 -7.36
CA ILE A 46 -1.08 -4.92 -8.33
C ILE A 46 -1.82 -4.44 -9.58
N PRO A 47 -1.62 -3.20 -10.04
CA PRO A 47 -2.33 -2.71 -11.20
C PRO A 47 -1.76 -3.38 -12.47
N PRO A 48 -2.55 -4.16 -13.21
CA PRO A 48 -2.06 -4.77 -14.44
C PRO A 48 -1.69 -3.68 -15.48
N PRO A 49 -0.71 -3.96 -16.37
CA PRO A 49 -0.36 -3.08 -17.46
C PRO A 49 -1.55 -2.95 -18.43
N LYS A 50 -1.55 -1.89 -19.24
CA LYS A 50 -2.64 -1.66 -20.21
C LYS A 50 -2.76 -2.78 -21.25
N THR A 51 -1.69 -3.53 -21.47
CA THR A 51 -1.59 -4.65 -22.42
C THR A 51 -1.82 -6.00 -21.75
N ALA A 52 -2.31 -6.02 -20.50
CA ALA A 52 -2.60 -7.27 -19.81
C ALA A 52 -3.72 -8.04 -20.51
N VAL A 53 -3.53 -9.36 -20.60
CA VAL A 53 -4.47 -10.30 -21.22
C VAL A 53 -4.88 -11.33 -20.18
N LEU A 54 -6.12 -11.79 -20.30
CA LEU A 54 -6.66 -12.83 -19.44
C LEU A 54 -5.88 -14.14 -19.62
N SER A 55 -5.78 -14.90 -18.54
CA SER A 55 -5.25 -16.26 -18.57
C SER A 55 -6.18 -17.20 -19.34
N ALA A 56 -5.65 -18.33 -19.80
CA ALA A 56 -6.43 -19.36 -20.50
C ALA A 56 -7.57 -19.95 -19.64
N HIS A 57 -7.50 -19.82 -18.32
CA HIS A 57 -8.49 -20.33 -17.37
C HIS A 57 -9.43 -19.25 -16.83
N ALA A 58 -9.38 -18.03 -17.35
CA ALA A 58 -10.16 -16.91 -16.84
C ALA A 58 -11.68 -17.15 -16.86
N GLU A 59 -12.18 -17.96 -17.79
CA GLU A 59 -13.62 -18.28 -17.89
C GLU A 59 -14.10 -19.29 -16.84
N SER A 60 -13.26 -20.25 -16.46
CA SER A 60 -13.63 -21.36 -15.56
C SER A 60 -13.15 -21.16 -14.12
N ALA A 61 -11.95 -20.61 -13.95
CA ALA A 61 -11.30 -20.39 -12.67
C ALA A 61 -10.39 -19.14 -12.74
N PRO A 62 -10.98 -17.93 -12.75
CA PRO A 62 -10.21 -16.70 -12.88
C PRO A 62 -9.25 -16.52 -11.69
N SER A 63 -7.99 -16.25 -12.02
CA SER A 63 -6.98 -15.84 -11.04
C SER A 63 -7.31 -14.47 -10.44
N THR A 64 -6.62 -14.09 -9.36
CA THR A 64 -6.72 -12.72 -8.81
C THR A 64 -6.38 -11.66 -9.86
N ARG A 65 -5.37 -11.93 -10.70
CA ARG A 65 -4.99 -11.06 -11.83
C ARG A 65 -6.12 -10.93 -12.85
N ASP A 66 -6.76 -12.03 -13.22
CA ASP A 66 -7.86 -12.02 -14.19
C ASP A 66 -9.04 -11.19 -13.68
N ARG A 67 -9.35 -11.29 -12.38
CA ARG A 67 -10.39 -10.47 -11.75
C ARG A 67 -10.06 -8.98 -11.83
N ASP A 68 -8.79 -8.59 -11.59
CA ASP A 68 -8.36 -7.20 -11.73
C ASP A 68 -8.51 -6.70 -13.17
N ILE A 69 -8.14 -7.50 -14.16
CA ILE A 69 -8.28 -7.17 -15.59
C ILE A 69 -9.76 -6.97 -15.94
N LEU A 70 -10.63 -7.91 -15.55
CA LEU A 70 -12.08 -7.83 -15.80
C LEU A 70 -12.73 -6.62 -15.09
N LEU A 71 -12.30 -6.31 -13.86
CA LEU A 71 -12.77 -5.13 -13.14
C LEU A 71 -12.35 -3.82 -13.82
N ILE A 72 -11.13 -3.77 -14.37
CA ILE A 72 -10.66 -2.61 -15.14
C ILE A 72 -11.43 -2.47 -16.46
N GLU A 73 -11.72 -3.58 -17.14
CA GLU A 73 -12.52 -3.57 -18.38
C GLU A 73 -13.94 -3.06 -18.10
N LYS A 74 -14.56 -3.53 -17.01
CA LYS A 74 -15.95 -3.19 -16.65
C LYS A 74 -16.11 -1.78 -16.06
N HIS A 75 -15.19 -1.33 -15.22
CA HIS A 75 -15.33 -0.11 -14.42
C HIS A 75 -14.29 0.98 -14.73
N GLY A 76 -13.38 0.70 -15.66
CA GLY A 76 -12.22 1.54 -15.93
C GLY A 76 -11.18 1.48 -14.80
N ARG A 77 -9.96 1.94 -15.11
CA ARG A 77 -8.83 1.89 -14.16
C ARG A 77 -9.06 2.68 -12.87
N MET A 78 -9.75 3.83 -12.94
CA MET A 78 -10.10 4.61 -11.75
C MET A 78 -11.16 3.92 -10.89
N GLY A 79 -12.14 3.25 -11.50
CA GLY A 79 -13.14 2.47 -10.80
C GLY A 79 -12.52 1.30 -10.05
N TRP A 80 -11.63 0.57 -10.72
CA TRP A 80 -10.82 -0.48 -10.11
C TRP A 80 -9.99 0.03 -8.93
N GLN A 81 -9.23 1.14 -9.08
CA GLN A 81 -8.42 1.70 -7.99
C GLN A 81 -9.23 2.08 -6.74
N LYS A 82 -10.48 2.54 -6.94
CA LYS A 82 -11.39 2.87 -5.85
C LYS A 82 -11.90 1.62 -5.13
N GLN A 83 -12.23 0.57 -5.88
CA GLN A 83 -12.74 -0.69 -5.33
C GLN A 83 -11.66 -1.49 -4.59
N THR A 84 -10.46 -1.57 -5.16
CA THR A 84 -9.32 -2.28 -4.53
C THR A 84 -8.61 -1.44 -3.46
N GLY A 85 -8.92 -0.14 -3.36
CA GLY A 85 -8.23 0.74 -2.42
C GLY A 85 -6.77 1.04 -2.79
N TYR A 86 -6.34 0.76 -4.03
CA TYR A 86 -5.00 1.07 -4.54
C TYR A 86 -4.58 2.53 -4.30
N GLY A 87 -5.55 3.45 -4.30
CA GLY A 87 -5.33 4.87 -4.01
C GLY A 87 -4.77 5.18 -2.61
N ARG A 88 -4.72 4.22 -1.67
CA ARG A 88 -4.04 4.41 -0.37
C ARG A 88 -2.54 4.61 -0.52
N ARG A 89 -1.92 4.06 -1.58
CA ARG A 89 -0.48 4.20 -1.87
C ARG A 89 -0.07 5.66 -2.04
N SER A 90 -0.82 6.42 -2.82
CA SER A 90 -0.50 7.83 -3.10
C SER A 90 -0.51 8.70 -1.83
N ARG A 91 -1.32 8.34 -0.82
CA ARG A 91 -1.32 9.00 0.49
C ARG A 91 -0.01 8.76 1.24
N GLY A 92 0.51 7.53 1.22
CA GLY A 92 1.80 7.19 1.82
C GLY A 92 2.96 7.89 1.11
N GLU A 93 2.97 7.91 -0.22
CA GLU A 93 3.96 8.62 -1.02
C GLU A 93 3.93 10.13 -0.75
N THR A 94 2.74 10.73 -0.66
CA THR A 94 2.57 12.15 -0.33
C THR A 94 3.10 12.45 1.08
N LEU A 95 2.79 11.61 2.07
CA LEU A 95 3.30 11.77 3.44
C LEU A 95 4.83 11.70 3.46
N MET A 96 5.42 10.75 2.73
CA MET A 96 6.87 10.59 2.64
C MET A 96 7.53 11.76 1.90
N GLY A 97 6.89 12.30 0.86
CA GLY A 97 7.33 13.53 0.20
C GLY A 97 7.39 14.72 1.18
N ARG A 98 6.33 14.91 1.96
CA ARG A 98 6.28 15.94 3.01
C ARG A 98 7.30 15.73 4.10
N TYR A 99 7.49 14.48 4.54
CA TYR A 99 8.53 14.12 5.51
C TYR A 99 9.90 14.59 5.01
N LYS A 100 10.25 14.28 3.76
CA LYS A 100 11.54 14.67 3.17
C LYS A 100 11.69 16.18 3.02
N GLN A 101 10.62 16.89 2.70
CA GLN A 101 10.63 18.36 2.57
C GLN A 101 10.80 19.07 3.92
N VAL A 102 10.15 18.59 4.97
CA VAL A 102 10.11 19.27 6.29
C VAL A 102 11.25 18.83 7.20
N ILE A 103 11.53 17.53 7.25
CA ILE A 103 12.50 16.93 8.18
C ILE A 103 13.85 16.73 7.48
N GLY A 104 13.83 16.24 6.24
CA GLY A 104 15.02 15.96 5.44
C GLY A 104 15.03 14.55 4.87
N THR A 105 15.97 14.30 3.97
CA THR A 105 16.11 13.02 3.23
C THR A 105 16.92 11.96 3.97
N MET A 106 17.56 12.31 5.09
CA MET A 106 18.47 11.44 5.85
C MET A 106 18.12 11.45 7.33
N LEU A 107 18.39 10.32 8.00
CA LEU A 107 18.37 10.22 9.46
C LEU A 107 19.73 10.60 10.02
N ARG A 108 19.75 11.27 11.18
CA ARG A 108 20.98 11.73 11.83
C ARG A 108 21.65 10.62 12.62
N SER A 109 20.88 9.71 13.21
CA SER A 109 21.44 8.60 13.97
C SER A 109 22.17 7.60 13.06
N ARG A 110 23.30 7.08 13.55
CA ARG A 110 24.02 5.96 12.93
C ARG A 110 23.65 4.59 13.53
N ASP A 111 23.01 4.57 14.69
CA ASP A 111 22.49 3.36 15.33
C ASP A 111 21.04 3.11 14.88
N PHE A 112 20.71 1.86 14.55
CA PHE A 112 19.42 1.47 13.98
C PHE A 112 18.24 1.63 14.95
N GLU A 113 18.41 1.34 16.24
CA GLU A 113 17.33 1.53 17.22
C GLU A 113 17.06 3.02 17.46
N ASN A 114 18.11 3.82 17.45
CA ASN A 114 17.99 5.26 17.48
C ASN A 114 17.37 5.83 16.19
N GLN A 115 17.68 5.26 15.02
CA GLN A 115 17.03 5.63 13.74
C GLN A 115 15.52 5.34 13.76
N LYS A 116 15.09 4.20 14.31
CA LYS A 116 13.66 3.91 14.50
C LYS A 116 12.99 4.94 15.40
N THR A 117 13.66 5.29 16.49
CA THR A 117 13.15 6.27 17.45
C THR A 117 13.06 7.66 16.81
N GLU A 118 14.11 8.09 16.12
CA GLU A 118 14.14 9.33 15.33
C GLU A 118 12.99 9.38 14.31
N ALA A 119 12.80 8.32 13.52
CA ALA A 119 11.72 8.25 12.54
C ALA A 119 10.32 8.36 13.19
N ARG A 120 10.10 7.68 14.32
CA ARG A 120 8.83 7.77 15.08
C ARG A 120 8.56 9.19 15.58
N ILE A 121 9.57 9.85 16.15
CA ILE A 121 9.46 11.23 16.63
C ILE A 121 9.13 12.16 15.45
N ASN A 122 9.88 12.05 14.34
CA ASN A 122 9.67 12.88 13.16
C ASN A 122 8.27 12.72 12.56
N VAL A 123 7.75 11.49 12.48
CA VAL A 123 6.36 11.22 12.06
C VAL A 123 5.35 11.83 13.04
N SER A 124 5.60 11.74 14.35
CA SER A 124 4.73 12.35 15.38
C SER A 124 4.68 13.87 15.24
N VAL A 125 5.82 14.53 15.02
CA VAL A 125 5.91 15.97 14.77
C VAL A 125 5.13 16.32 13.49
N LEU A 126 5.36 15.60 12.40
CA LEU A 126 4.69 15.84 11.12
C LEU A 126 3.16 15.69 11.23
N ASN A 127 2.68 14.65 11.93
CA ASN A 127 1.25 14.45 12.18
C ASN A 127 0.66 15.59 13.02
N THR A 128 1.40 16.09 14.00
CA THR A 128 0.98 17.24 14.82
C THR A 128 0.86 18.50 13.97
N MET A 129 1.83 18.77 13.08
CA MET A 129 1.78 19.89 12.14
C MET A 129 0.59 19.77 11.18
N ILE A 130 0.26 18.56 10.72
CA ILE A 130 -0.92 18.31 9.87
C ILE A 130 -2.21 18.62 10.62
N ALA A 131 -2.31 18.24 11.90
CA ALA A 131 -3.49 18.50 12.71
C ALA A 131 -3.70 20.01 12.94
N LEU A 132 -2.62 20.77 13.17
CA LEU A 132 -2.68 22.20 13.44
C LEU A 132 -2.84 23.06 12.18
N GLY A 133 -2.21 22.66 11.08
CA GLY A 133 -2.09 23.46 9.87
C GLY A 133 -3.07 23.11 8.76
N ARG A 134 -4.16 22.37 9.04
CA ARG A 134 -5.15 21.98 8.02
C ARG A 134 -6.18 23.11 7.83
N PRO A 135 -6.11 23.90 6.73
CA PRO A 135 -7.19 24.83 6.41
C PRO A 135 -8.49 24.06 6.15
N ALA A 136 -9.60 24.59 6.67
CA ALA A 136 -10.93 24.13 6.33
C ALA A 136 -11.28 24.67 4.94
N PHE A 137 -11.56 23.76 4.00
CA PHE A 137 -12.04 24.14 2.67
C PHE A 137 -13.54 23.89 2.60
N GLU A 138 -14.31 24.95 2.41
CA GLU A 138 -15.73 24.86 2.14
C GLU A 138 -15.98 25.01 0.65
N ARG A 139 -16.79 24.11 0.10
CA ARG A 139 -17.23 24.22 -1.29
C ARG A 139 -18.33 25.26 -1.36
N ILE A 140 -18.04 26.40 -1.96
CA ILE A 140 -19.05 27.41 -2.26
C ILE A 140 -19.85 26.91 -3.46
N ASN A 141 -21.16 26.71 -3.28
CA ASN A 141 -22.04 26.44 -4.41
C ASN A 141 -22.36 27.79 -5.08
N ALA A 142 -22.12 27.88 -6.38
CA ALA A 142 -22.51 29.07 -7.15
C ALA A 142 -24.04 29.21 -7.12
N THR A 143 -24.52 30.42 -6.81
CA THR A 143 -25.93 30.83 -6.89
C THR A 143 -26.26 31.26 -8.30
#